data_AF-A0A4Q4LY57-F1
#
_entry.id   AF-A0A4Q4LY57-F1
#
_cell.length_a   1.000
_cell.length_b   1.000
_cell.length_c   1.000
_cell.angle_alpha   90.00
_cell.angle_beta   90.00
_cell.angle_gamma   90.00
#
_symmetry.space_group_name_H-M   'P 1'
#
loop_
_entity.id
_entity.type
_entity.pdbx_description
1 polymer ?
#
loop_
_entity_poly.entity_id
_entity_poly.type
_entity_poly.pdbx_seq_one_letter_code
_entity_poly.pdbx_strand_id
1 'polypeptide(L)'
;MVQRTVCQVNGNPDLYGIGIRIGLYLQWVSTLLISIFIPKEVRTTRAVNLWIQSAIFLGLLLLVTSQDATPAEVLIALWLLCGSLSSLTGNGMSSLAKLSGLFRIFFYIALSSFGIWYWFVGLDGFLQPDCYVVAFFGNVSIDGRFRTLCKAVSCLGLAACVASIGVWIALVKSRAASEGDGQRPRAEMARQPFRIEIGLLITSVALIIVSIAGVEYLITTNEIQNVGDTLSVGQLIPLLAGSFSIASTAREVVTKDIFTKRRCWFLLGHHL
;
A
#
# COMPACT_ATOMS: atom_id res chain seq x y z
N MET A 1 -35.03 14.05 -16.82
CA MET A 1 -33.86 13.46 -16.15
C MET A 1 -32.97 14.61 -15.73
N VAL A 2 -32.72 14.81 -14.44
CA VAL A 2 -31.75 15.81 -13.98
C VAL A 2 -30.37 15.30 -14.38
N GLN A 3 -29.69 16.02 -15.26
CA GLN A 3 -28.34 15.68 -15.68
C GLN A 3 -27.41 16.04 -14.51
N ARG A 4 -27.04 15.04 -13.69
CA ARG A 4 -26.03 15.24 -12.65
C ARG A 4 -24.72 15.64 -13.30
N THR A 5 -24.05 16.62 -12.73
CA THR A 5 -22.72 17.07 -13.16
C THR A 5 -21.65 16.51 -12.23
N VAL A 6 -20.39 16.51 -12.68
CA VAL A 6 -19.25 16.10 -11.84
C VAL A 6 -19.10 17.12 -10.72
N CYS A 7 -18.94 16.65 -9.48
CA CYS A 7 -18.76 17.53 -8.33
C CYS A 7 -17.46 18.34 -8.51
N GLN A 8 -17.51 19.66 -8.35
CA GLN A 8 -16.31 20.49 -8.31
C GLN A 8 -15.60 20.26 -6.98
N VAL A 9 -14.41 19.66 -7.02
CA VAL A 9 -13.61 19.32 -5.84
C VAL A 9 -12.41 20.26 -5.78
N ASN A 10 -12.35 21.09 -4.74
CA ASN A 10 -11.13 21.81 -4.40
C ASN A 10 -10.22 20.88 -3.59
N GLY A 11 -9.22 20.30 -4.26
CA GLY A 11 -8.47 19.21 -3.68
C GLY A 11 -7.47 19.65 -2.62
N ASN A 12 -7.21 18.79 -1.64
CA ASN A 12 -6.19 19.03 -0.62
C ASN A 12 -4.76 18.69 -1.12
N PRO A 13 -3.91 19.71 -1.40
CA PRO A 13 -2.55 19.48 -1.89
C PRO A 13 -1.63 18.81 -0.87
N ASP A 14 -1.95 18.90 0.43
CA ASP A 14 -1.16 18.27 1.51
C ASP A 14 -1.51 16.80 1.75
N LEU A 15 -2.55 16.28 1.09
CA LEU A 15 -2.92 14.86 1.17
C LEU A 15 -2.50 14.07 -0.07
N TYR A 16 -2.69 14.63 -1.27
CA TYR A 16 -2.39 13.96 -2.53
C TYR A 16 -1.93 14.93 -3.63
N GLY A 17 -1.34 16.06 -3.25
CA GLY A 17 -0.66 16.96 -4.17
C GLY A 17 0.47 16.29 -4.95
N ILE A 18 0.93 16.96 -6.00
CA ILE A 18 1.88 16.40 -6.96
C ILE A 18 3.18 15.88 -6.31
N GLY A 19 3.72 16.56 -5.30
CA GLY A 19 4.93 16.10 -4.61
C GLY A 19 4.69 14.83 -3.77
N ILE A 20 3.51 14.66 -3.18
CA ILE A 20 3.13 13.44 -2.45
C ILE A 20 2.97 12.28 -3.42
N ARG A 21 2.26 12.47 -4.53
CA ARG A 21 2.04 11.45 -5.55
C ARG A 21 3.36 10.96 -6.14
N ILE A 22 4.17 11.88 -6.68
CA ILE A 22 5.48 11.53 -7.26
C ILE A 22 6.38 10.87 -6.21
N GLY A 23 6.45 11.43 -5.00
CA GLY A 23 7.23 10.85 -3.90
C GLY A 23 6.85 9.41 -3.58
N LEU A 24 5.55 9.12 -3.48
CA LEU A 24 5.04 7.77 -3.25
C LEU A 24 5.30 6.84 -4.42
N TYR A 25 5.13 7.30 -5.66
CA TYR A 25 5.38 6.48 -6.84
C TYR A 25 6.85 6.05 -6.91
N LEU A 26 7.77 7.01 -6.70
CA LEU A 26 9.19 6.73 -6.60
C LEU A 26 9.51 5.81 -5.43
N GLN A 27 8.86 6.00 -4.28
CA GLN A 27 9.03 5.14 -3.10
C GLN A 27 8.57 3.70 -3.35
N TRP A 28 7.45 3.48 -4.04
CA TRP A 28 6.95 2.13 -4.35
C TRP A 28 7.87 1.42 -5.33
N VAL A 29 8.30 2.11 -6.40
CA VAL A 29 9.27 1.59 -7.37
C VAL A 29 10.60 1.26 -6.68
N SER A 30 11.10 2.16 -5.84
CA SER A 30 12.31 1.92 -5.05
C SER A 30 12.17 0.70 -4.15
N THR A 31 11.05 0.57 -3.43
CA THR A 31 10.80 -0.58 -2.54
C THR A 31 10.74 -1.90 -3.31
N LEU A 32 10.16 -1.89 -4.52
CA LEU A 32 10.14 -3.04 -5.42
C LEU A 32 11.56 -3.40 -5.87
N LEU A 33 12.33 -2.42 -6.35
CA LEU A 33 13.71 -2.62 -6.79
C LEU A 33 14.60 -3.12 -5.65
N ILE A 34 14.54 -2.54 -4.45
CA ILE A 34 15.30 -3.03 -3.30
C ILE A 34 14.88 -4.47 -2.94
N SER A 35 13.58 -4.79 -3.02
CA SER A 35 13.10 -6.16 -2.77
C SER A 35 13.64 -7.18 -3.76
N ILE A 36 13.90 -6.77 -5.00
CA ILE A 36 14.54 -7.61 -6.02
C ILE A 36 16.05 -7.61 -5.80
N PHE A 37 16.70 -6.46 -5.86
CA PHE A 37 18.14 -6.32 -6.01
C PHE A 37 18.95 -6.33 -4.70
N ILE A 38 18.40 -5.80 -3.62
CA ILE A 38 19.14 -5.54 -2.37
C ILE A 38 18.32 -6.03 -1.15
N PRO A 39 18.14 -7.36 -0.97
CA PRO A 39 17.30 -7.91 0.10
C PRO A 39 17.68 -7.47 1.52
N LYS A 40 18.94 -7.06 1.72
CA LYS A 40 19.48 -6.61 3.01
C LYS A 40 18.86 -5.29 3.48
N GLU A 41 18.52 -4.39 2.54
CA GLU A 41 18.02 -3.04 2.84
C GLU A 41 16.50 -2.95 2.85
N VAL A 42 15.82 -4.00 2.37
CA VAL A 42 14.36 -4.10 2.31
C VAL A 42 13.69 -3.69 3.61
N ARG A 43 14.24 -4.05 4.76
CA ARG A 43 13.63 -3.73 6.06
C ARG A 43 13.54 -2.23 6.30
N THR A 44 14.62 -1.50 6.05
CA THR A 44 14.69 -0.06 6.28
C THR A 44 13.73 0.66 5.35
N THR A 45 13.74 0.32 4.06
CA THR A 45 12.85 0.93 3.06
C THR A 45 11.38 0.63 3.35
N ARG A 46 11.06 -0.59 3.78
CA ARG A 46 9.69 -0.96 4.18
C ARG A 46 9.21 -0.18 5.41
N ALA A 47 10.10 0.11 6.36
CA ALA A 47 9.76 0.94 7.52
C ALA A 47 9.45 2.37 7.08
N VAL A 48 10.30 3.00 6.25
CA VAL A 48 10.05 4.36 5.71
C VAL A 48 8.71 4.42 4.96
N ASN A 49 8.43 3.44 4.10
CA ASN A 49 7.16 3.35 3.38
C ASN A 49 5.96 3.28 4.35
N LEU A 50 6.08 2.51 5.44
CA LEU A 50 5.02 2.39 6.44
C LEU A 50 4.81 3.68 7.25
N TRP A 51 5.88 4.43 7.54
CA TRP A 51 5.76 5.76 8.16
C TRP A 51 4.99 6.74 7.27
N ILE A 52 5.33 6.79 5.97
CA ILE A 52 4.64 7.65 5.01
C ILE A 52 3.17 7.23 4.85
N GLN A 53 2.89 5.93 4.74
CA GLN A 53 1.52 5.41 4.73
C GLN A 53 0.73 5.79 5.98
N SER A 54 1.36 5.71 7.15
CA SER A 54 0.73 6.08 8.42
C SER A 54 0.37 7.57 8.44
N ALA A 55 1.24 8.42 7.90
CA ALA A 55 0.98 9.86 7.77
C ALA A 55 -0.21 10.14 6.83
N ILE A 56 -0.27 9.50 5.66
CA ILE A 56 -1.38 9.66 4.70
C ILE A 56 -2.69 9.16 5.30
N PHE A 57 -2.66 8.02 5.98
CA PHE A 57 -3.84 7.48 6.64
C PHE A 57 -4.34 8.40 7.75
N LEU A 58 -3.44 8.97 8.55
CA LEU A 58 -3.81 9.95 9.57
C LEU A 58 -4.39 11.23 8.93
N GLY A 59 -3.78 11.73 7.84
CA GLY A 59 -4.32 12.84 7.06
C GLY A 59 -5.72 12.57 6.53
N LEU A 60 -5.97 11.34 6.05
CA LEU A 60 -7.31 10.90 5.62
C LEU A 60 -8.31 10.91 6.78
N LEU A 61 -7.93 10.38 7.96
CA LEU A 61 -8.80 10.41 9.13
C LEU A 61 -9.15 11.85 9.52
N LEU A 62 -8.16 12.75 9.54
CA LEU A 62 -8.38 14.16 9.84
C LEU A 62 -9.32 14.83 8.84
N LEU A 63 -9.12 14.59 7.54
CA LEU A 63 -9.98 15.12 6.48
C LEU A 63 -11.44 14.63 6.63
N VAL A 64 -11.62 13.33 6.91
CA VAL A 64 -12.95 12.76 7.12
C VAL A 64 -13.62 13.31 8.38
N THR A 65 -12.86 13.54 9.45
CA THR A 65 -13.40 14.10 10.70
C THR A 65 -13.74 15.58 10.59
N SER A 66 -13.11 16.35 9.71
CA SER A 66 -13.45 17.76 9.49
C SER A 66 -14.75 17.95 8.71
N GLN A 67 -15.32 16.87 8.16
CA GLN A 67 -16.50 16.87 7.28
C GLN A 67 -16.33 17.63 5.95
N ASP A 68 -15.10 18.04 5.61
CA ASP A 68 -14.79 18.68 4.32
C ASP A 68 -14.39 17.66 3.25
N ALA A 69 -14.35 16.37 3.60
CA ALA A 69 -13.92 15.31 2.69
C ALA A 69 -14.91 15.11 1.55
N THR A 70 -14.43 15.17 0.31
CA THR A 70 -15.21 14.68 -0.83
C THR A 70 -14.98 13.18 -1.06
N PRO A 71 -15.95 12.43 -1.64
CA PRO A 71 -15.75 11.00 -1.90
C PRO A 71 -14.57 10.70 -2.83
N ALA A 72 -14.26 11.62 -3.75
CA ALA A 72 -13.11 11.51 -4.66
C ALA A 72 -11.78 11.53 -3.89
N GLU A 73 -11.67 12.37 -2.87
CA GLU A 73 -10.45 12.51 -2.06
C GLU A 73 -10.18 11.29 -1.20
N VAL A 74 -11.23 10.76 -0.57
CA VAL A 74 -11.12 9.52 0.20
C VAL A 74 -10.68 8.38 -0.73
N LEU A 75 -11.24 8.31 -1.94
CA LEU A 75 -10.85 7.32 -2.94
C LEU A 75 -9.39 7.43 -3.35
N ILE A 76 -8.90 8.64 -3.65
CA ILE A 76 -7.50 8.88 -4.00
C ILE A 76 -6.58 8.44 -2.86
N ALA A 77 -6.89 8.85 -1.63
CA ALA A 77 -6.12 8.44 -0.46
C ALA A 77 -6.12 6.91 -0.29
N LEU A 78 -7.26 6.24 -0.46
CA LEU A 78 -7.35 4.78 -0.41
C LEU A 78 -6.50 4.10 -1.50
N TRP A 79 -6.46 4.66 -2.73
CA TRP A 79 -5.61 4.14 -3.81
C TRP A 79 -4.12 4.34 -3.52
N LEU A 80 -3.73 5.48 -2.96
CA LEU A 80 -2.36 5.73 -2.48
C LEU A 80 -1.96 4.73 -1.38
N LEU A 81 -2.87 4.46 -0.44
CA LEU A 81 -2.64 3.46 0.60
C LEU A 81 -2.61 2.03 0.03
N CYS A 82 -3.38 1.75 -1.02
CA CYS A 82 -3.39 0.45 -1.69
C CYS A 82 -2.08 0.15 -2.46
N GLY A 83 -1.54 1.13 -3.21
CA GLY A 83 -0.30 0.93 -3.99
C GLY A 83 0.89 0.54 -3.12
N SER A 84 0.84 0.97 -1.87
CA SER A 84 1.82 0.70 -0.83
C SER A 84 1.81 -0.76 -0.29
N LEU A 85 0.70 -1.49 -0.50
CA LEU A 85 0.55 -2.92 -0.18
C LEU A 85 1.46 -3.82 -1.03
N SER A 86 1.88 -3.34 -2.21
CA SER A 86 2.79 -4.02 -3.14
C SER A 86 4.12 -4.47 -2.51
N SER A 87 4.50 -3.91 -1.36
CA SER A 87 5.69 -4.30 -0.61
C SER A 87 5.60 -5.67 0.10
N LEU A 88 4.46 -6.38 0.05
CA LEU A 88 4.28 -7.70 0.66
C LEU A 88 4.99 -8.82 -0.12
N THR A 89 6.30 -8.71 -0.38
CA THR A 89 7.08 -9.80 -1.03
C THR A 89 7.75 -10.73 -0.02
N GLY A 90 7.36 -12.01 -0.05
CA GLY A 90 8.23 -13.20 0.05
C GLY A 90 8.49 -13.84 1.41
N ASN A 91 8.38 -13.13 2.54
CA ASN A 91 8.74 -13.67 3.86
C ASN A 91 7.67 -13.40 4.94
N GLY A 92 6.40 -13.65 4.59
CA GLY A 92 5.21 -13.23 5.33
C GLY A 92 5.08 -13.70 6.78
N MET A 93 5.79 -14.74 7.23
CA MET A 93 5.61 -15.30 8.59
C MET A 93 6.79 -15.06 9.55
N SER A 94 8.02 -14.82 9.07
CA SER A 94 9.18 -14.54 9.95
C SER A 94 9.27 -13.07 10.38
N SER A 95 8.49 -12.18 9.75
CA SER A 95 8.42 -10.77 10.10
C SER A 95 7.47 -10.45 11.26
N LEU A 96 6.54 -11.37 11.60
CA LEU A 96 5.55 -11.17 12.66
C LEU A 96 6.15 -11.24 14.07
N ALA A 97 7.31 -11.88 14.21
CA ALA A 97 8.09 -11.86 15.44
C ALA A 97 8.85 -10.53 15.67
N LYS A 98 8.74 -9.55 14.76
CA LYS A 98 9.45 -8.27 14.83
C LYS A 98 8.46 -7.11 14.88
N LEU A 99 8.81 -6.07 15.65
CA LEU A 99 7.98 -4.87 15.88
C LEU A 99 7.43 -4.24 14.58
N SER A 100 8.25 -4.17 13.53
CA SER A 100 7.84 -3.62 12.23
C SER A 100 6.76 -4.45 11.52
N GLY A 101 6.74 -5.78 11.70
CA GLY A 101 5.68 -6.63 11.15
C GLY A 101 4.36 -6.47 11.90
N LEU A 102 4.42 -6.35 13.23
CA LEU A 102 3.25 -6.11 14.07
C LEU A 102 2.59 -4.75 13.74
N PHE A 103 3.40 -3.69 13.62
CA PHE A 103 2.90 -2.37 13.25
C PHE A 103 2.22 -2.38 11.88
N ARG A 104 2.73 -3.16 10.92
CA ARG A 104 2.13 -3.32 9.59
C ARG A 104 0.78 -4.04 9.63
N ILE A 105 0.66 -5.11 10.43
CA ILE A 105 -0.64 -5.78 10.64
C ILE A 105 -1.63 -4.80 11.27
N PHE A 106 -1.22 -4.08 12.32
CA PHE A 106 -2.07 -3.10 12.99
C PHE A 106 -2.57 -2.03 12.00
N PHE A 107 -1.66 -1.50 11.17
CA PHE A 107 -1.99 -0.56 10.12
C PHE A 107 -3.04 -1.11 9.13
N TYR A 108 -2.90 -2.36 8.68
CA TYR A 108 -3.86 -2.98 7.76
C TYR A 108 -5.20 -3.31 8.40
N ILE A 109 -5.22 -3.66 9.69
CA ILE A 109 -6.47 -3.78 10.45
C ILE A 109 -7.15 -2.41 10.51
N ALA A 110 -6.42 -1.34 10.85
CA ALA A 110 -6.97 0.01 10.90
C ALA A 110 -7.52 0.46 9.54
N LEU A 111 -6.77 0.24 8.47
CA LEU A 111 -7.19 0.55 7.10
C LEU A 111 -8.42 -0.26 6.66
N SER A 112 -8.46 -1.55 6.97
CA SER A 112 -9.60 -2.42 6.63
C SER A 112 -10.85 -2.04 7.41
N SER A 113 -10.71 -1.75 8.71
CA SER A 113 -11.80 -1.26 9.56
C SER A 113 -12.34 0.09 9.09
N PHE A 114 -11.45 1.02 8.72
CA PHE A 114 -11.84 2.30 8.10
C PHE A 114 -12.59 2.05 6.78
N GLY A 115 -12.09 1.16 5.92
CA GLY A 115 -12.76 0.81 4.67
C GLY A 115 -14.16 0.23 4.90
N ILE A 116 -14.32 -0.68 5.86
CA ILE A 116 -15.65 -1.22 6.22
C ILE A 116 -16.58 -0.08 6.65
N TRP A 117 -16.16 0.77 7.58
CA TRP A 117 -16.98 1.91 8.00
C TRP A 117 -17.35 2.83 6.83
N TYR A 118 -16.36 3.23 6.03
CA TYR A 118 -16.54 4.15 4.91
C TYR A 118 -17.50 3.58 3.86
N TRP A 119 -17.29 2.35 3.41
CA TRP A 119 -18.11 1.78 2.34
C TRP A 119 -19.52 1.41 2.80
N PHE A 120 -19.73 1.09 4.08
CA PHE A 120 -21.05 0.73 4.59
C PHE A 120 -21.88 1.92 5.04
N VAL A 121 -21.27 2.90 5.71
CA VAL A 121 -21.99 4.02 6.34
C VAL A 121 -21.42 5.36 5.94
N GLY A 122 -20.09 5.52 5.98
CA GLY A 122 -19.45 6.83 5.79
C GLY A 122 -19.78 7.48 4.45
N LEU A 123 -19.74 6.71 3.35
CA LEU A 123 -19.99 7.21 2.01
C LEU A 123 -21.36 7.88 1.87
N ASP A 124 -22.40 7.35 2.52
CA ASP A 124 -23.75 7.91 2.42
C ASP A 124 -23.86 9.32 3.02
N GLY A 125 -22.99 9.66 3.97
CA GLY A 125 -22.90 11.01 4.54
C GLY A 125 -22.19 12.02 3.62
N PHE A 126 -21.38 11.54 2.66
CA PHE A 126 -20.62 12.40 1.74
C PHE A 126 -21.25 12.50 0.34
N LEU A 127 -22.29 11.71 0.05
CA LEU A 127 -22.99 11.77 -1.23
C LEU A 127 -23.91 12.99 -1.28
N GLN A 128 -23.68 13.87 -2.26
CA GLN A 128 -24.57 14.99 -2.56
C GLN A 128 -25.59 14.58 -3.64
N PRO A 129 -26.86 15.00 -3.54
CA PRO A 129 -27.91 14.56 -4.46
C PRO A 129 -27.77 15.11 -5.89
N ASP A 130 -27.12 16.26 -6.05
CA ASP A 130 -27.06 17.03 -7.30
C ASP A 130 -25.81 16.79 -8.14
N CYS A 131 -24.79 16.13 -7.58
CA CYS A 131 -23.54 15.84 -8.29
C CYS A 131 -23.13 14.37 -8.11
N TYR A 132 -22.23 13.89 -8.96
CA TYR A 132 -21.71 12.53 -8.87
C TYR A 132 -20.18 12.50 -8.93
N VAL A 133 -19.61 11.45 -8.36
CA VAL A 133 -18.17 11.19 -8.35
C VAL A 133 -17.90 9.92 -9.16
N VAL A 134 -16.94 10.02 -10.07
CA VAL A 134 -16.42 8.87 -10.81
C VAL A 134 -15.44 8.13 -9.91
N ALA A 135 -15.67 6.83 -9.73
CA ALA A 135 -14.92 6.01 -8.78
C ALA A 135 -13.84 5.13 -9.40
N PHE A 136 -14.00 4.74 -10.67
CA PHE A 136 -13.06 3.84 -11.35
C PHE A 136 -13.18 3.93 -12.87
N PHE A 137 -12.18 3.36 -13.57
CA PHE A 137 -12.08 3.37 -15.04
C PHE A 137 -13.43 3.08 -15.72
N GLY A 138 -13.74 3.88 -16.74
CA GLY A 138 -14.97 3.74 -17.51
C GLY A 138 -16.17 4.47 -16.90
N ASN A 139 -15.94 5.60 -16.21
CA ASN A 139 -16.98 6.45 -15.64
C ASN A 139 -17.95 5.71 -14.70
N VAL A 140 -17.42 4.73 -13.95
CA VAL A 140 -18.21 3.96 -13.00
C VAL A 140 -18.51 4.83 -11.79
N SER A 141 -19.79 4.95 -11.44
CA SER A 141 -20.22 5.74 -10.28
C SER A 141 -19.86 5.06 -8.96
N ILE A 142 -19.58 5.88 -7.94
CA ILE A 142 -19.18 5.40 -6.61
C ILE A 142 -20.28 4.66 -5.86
N ASP A 143 -21.54 4.96 -6.14
CA ASP A 143 -22.73 4.41 -5.49
C ASP A 143 -23.17 3.04 -6.07
N GLY A 144 -22.53 2.58 -7.15
CA GLY A 144 -22.89 1.36 -7.87
C GLY A 144 -22.16 0.09 -7.43
N ARG A 145 -21.92 -0.80 -8.40
CA ARG A 145 -21.24 -2.10 -8.19
C ARG A 145 -19.83 -1.97 -7.60
N PHE A 146 -19.17 -0.85 -7.87
CA PHE A 146 -17.86 -0.53 -7.33
C PHE A 146 -17.88 -0.49 -5.80
N ARG A 147 -18.92 0.11 -5.19
CA ARG A 147 -19.13 0.11 -3.74
C ARG A 147 -19.14 -1.31 -3.17
N THR A 148 -19.89 -2.22 -3.80
CA THR A 148 -20.01 -3.62 -3.35
C THR A 148 -18.68 -4.35 -3.44
N LEU A 149 -17.90 -4.11 -4.50
CA LEU A 149 -16.55 -4.66 -4.63
C LEU A 149 -15.66 -4.17 -3.49
N CYS A 150 -15.67 -2.86 -3.19
CA CYS A 150 -14.87 -2.31 -2.11
C CYS A 150 -15.28 -2.81 -0.72
N LYS A 151 -16.59 -2.98 -0.46
CA LYS A 151 -17.09 -3.65 0.75
C LYS A 151 -16.49 -5.05 0.90
N ALA A 152 -16.54 -5.85 -0.16
CA ALA A 152 -15.99 -7.20 -0.15
C ALA A 152 -14.47 -7.20 0.09
N VAL A 153 -13.73 -6.33 -0.60
CA VAL A 153 -12.27 -6.20 -0.44
C VAL A 153 -11.89 -5.79 0.99
N SER A 154 -12.59 -4.84 1.61
CA SER A 154 -12.31 -4.42 2.99
C SER A 154 -12.59 -5.54 4.00
N CYS A 155 -13.69 -6.29 3.84
CA CYS A 155 -14.00 -7.44 4.69
C CYS A 155 -12.96 -8.57 4.53
N LEU A 156 -12.57 -8.89 3.28
CA LEU A 156 -11.55 -9.89 2.99
C LEU A 156 -10.17 -9.47 3.55
N GLY A 157 -9.82 -8.19 3.45
CA GLY A 157 -8.59 -7.63 4.02
C GLY A 157 -8.54 -7.81 5.55
N LEU A 158 -9.64 -7.52 6.24
CA LEU A 158 -9.73 -7.72 7.69
C LEU A 158 -9.62 -9.21 8.07
N ALA A 159 -10.35 -10.09 7.35
CA ALA A 159 -10.31 -11.52 7.57
C ALA A 159 -8.89 -12.09 7.37
N ALA A 160 -8.18 -11.65 6.32
CA ALA A 160 -6.79 -12.03 6.07
C ALA A 160 -5.85 -11.58 7.20
N CYS A 161 -6.04 -10.37 7.73
CA CYS A 161 -5.26 -9.89 8.88
C CYS A 161 -5.48 -10.75 10.13
N VAL A 162 -6.74 -11.06 10.46
CA VAL A 162 -7.10 -11.91 11.61
C VAL A 162 -6.54 -13.33 11.44
N ALA A 163 -6.67 -13.91 10.25
CA ALA A 163 -6.10 -15.22 9.93
C ALA A 163 -4.57 -15.22 10.09
N SER A 164 -3.88 -14.16 9.64
CA SER A 164 -2.42 -14.04 9.77
C SER A 164 -1.96 -14.01 11.24
N ILE A 165 -2.71 -13.34 12.12
CA ILE A 165 -2.46 -13.34 13.57
C ILE A 165 -2.70 -14.74 14.15
N GLY A 166 -3.81 -15.40 13.77
CA GLY A 166 -4.12 -16.75 14.23
C GLY A 166 -3.04 -17.77 13.87
N VAL A 167 -2.56 -17.73 12.62
CA VAL A 167 -1.43 -18.56 12.15
C VAL A 167 -0.17 -18.26 12.97
N TRP A 168 0.13 -16.98 13.23
CA TRP A 168 1.28 -16.62 14.04
C TRP A 168 1.21 -17.17 15.48
N ILE A 169 0.05 -17.04 16.15
CA ILE A 169 -0.16 -17.59 17.50
C ILE A 169 0.02 -19.11 17.50
N ALA A 170 -0.55 -19.80 16.50
CA ALA A 170 -0.42 -21.26 16.37
C ALA A 170 1.05 -21.69 16.19
N LEU A 171 1.81 -20.98 15.35
CA LEU A 171 3.24 -21.24 15.12
C LEU A 171 4.10 -20.97 16.36
N VAL A 172 3.76 -19.95 17.16
CA VAL A 172 4.46 -19.67 18.42
C VAL A 172 4.18 -20.77 19.44
N LYS A 173 2.92 -21.19 19.59
CA LYS A 173 2.54 -22.30 20.48
C LYS A 173 3.20 -23.62 20.08
N SER A 174 3.25 -23.94 18.79
CA SER A 174 3.88 -25.17 18.32
C SER A 174 5.40 -25.18 18.58
N ARG A 175 6.06 -24.01 18.49
CA ARG A 175 7.48 -23.89 18.84
C ARG A 175 7.72 -24.07 20.34
N ALA A 176 6.91 -23.43 21.18
CA ALA A 176 7.01 -23.58 22.63
C ALA A 176 6.74 -25.03 23.08
N ALA A 177 5.80 -25.73 22.44
CA ALA A 177 5.51 -27.14 22.71
C ALA A 177 6.66 -28.07 22.26
N SER A 178 7.33 -27.74 21.15
CA SER A 178 8.48 -28.50 20.65
C SER A 178 9.76 -28.26 21.45
N GLU A 179 9.86 -27.17 22.21
CA GLU A 179 11.03 -26.85 23.04
C GLU A 179 11.13 -27.75 24.29
N GLY A 180 10.07 -28.50 24.61
CA GLY A 180 10.05 -29.52 25.66
C GLY A 180 10.59 -30.89 25.26
N ASP A 181 10.88 -31.13 23.98
CA ASP A 181 11.41 -32.41 23.47
C ASP A 181 12.83 -32.22 22.91
N GLY A 182 13.79 -32.93 23.49
CA GLY A 182 15.22 -32.65 23.40
C GLY A 182 15.82 -32.67 22.00
N GLN A 183 16.80 -31.77 21.81
CA GLN A 183 17.89 -31.81 20.81
C GLN A 183 17.49 -31.82 19.31
N ARG A 184 17.45 -30.62 18.70
CA ARG A 184 17.81 -30.45 17.28
C ARG A 184 18.80 -29.28 17.08
N PRO A 185 19.78 -29.43 16.17
CA PRO A 185 20.94 -28.55 16.09
C PRO A 185 20.56 -27.15 15.59
N ARG A 186 20.98 -26.14 16.37
CA ARG A 186 20.71 -24.70 16.26
C ARG A 186 21.36 -24.01 15.04
N ALA A 187 21.97 -24.76 14.12
CA ALA A 187 22.96 -24.22 13.17
C ALA A 187 22.49 -24.08 11.71
N GLU A 188 21.32 -24.59 11.31
CA GLU A 188 20.90 -24.57 9.89
C GLU A 188 19.87 -23.50 9.51
N MET A 189 19.57 -22.56 10.41
CA MET A 189 18.67 -21.43 10.13
C MET A 189 19.38 -20.17 9.61
N ALA A 190 20.69 -20.27 9.34
CA ALA A 190 21.51 -19.18 8.85
C ALA A 190 21.74 -19.35 7.34
N ARG A 191 21.11 -18.47 6.54
CA ARG A 191 21.10 -18.40 5.06
C ARG A 191 19.97 -19.17 4.39
N GLN A 192 18.71 -18.82 4.68
CA GLN A 192 17.71 -19.00 3.62
C GLN A 192 18.03 -18.00 2.50
N PRO A 193 18.32 -18.46 1.27
CA PRO A 193 18.45 -17.58 0.12
C PRO A 193 17.12 -16.86 -0.07
N PHE A 194 17.18 -15.55 -0.33
CA PHE A 194 15.99 -14.73 -0.53
C PHE A 194 15.26 -15.24 -1.78
N ARG A 195 14.14 -15.93 -1.60
CA ARG A 195 13.35 -16.49 -2.70
C ARG A 195 12.48 -15.39 -3.28
N ILE A 196 12.73 -15.03 -4.54
CA ILE A 196 11.86 -14.12 -5.27
C ILE A 196 10.77 -14.97 -5.91
N GLU A 197 9.56 -14.88 -5.36
CA GLU A 197 8.38 -15.50 -5.93
C GLU A 197 7.85 -14.65 -7.07
N ILE A 198 7.93 -15.16 -8.31
CA ILE A 198 7.53 -14.43 -9.51
C ILE A 198 6.06 -14.00 -9.45
N GLY A 199 5.17 -14.87 -8.96
CA GLY A 199 3.74 -14.55 -8.86
C GLY A 199 3.47 -13.34 -7.96
N LEU A 200 4.23 -13.24 -6.86
CA LEU A 200 4.13 -12.12 -5.93
C LEU A 200 4.74 -10.85 -6.52
N LEU A 201 5.84 -10.98 -7.27
CA LEU A 201 6.44 -9.87 -8.00
C LEU A 201 5.48 -9.30 -9.07
N ILE A 202 4.85 -10.15 -9.87
CA ILE A 202 3.87 -9.75 -10.89
C ILE A 202 2.69 -9.04 -10.22
N THR A 203 2.17 -9.62 -9.13
CA THR A 203 1.08 -9.02 -8.35
C THR A 203 1.49 -7.63 -7.82
N SER A 204 2.70 -7.49 -7.28
CA SER A 204 3.21 -6.20 -6.79
C SER A 204 3.32 -5.15 -7.90
N VAL A 205 3.84 -5.53 -9.07
CA VAL A 205 3.95 -4.64 -10.23
C VAL A 205 2.55 -4.20 -10.71
N ALA A 206 1.63 -5.16 -10.86
CA ALA A 206 0.25 -4.88 -11.27
C ALA A 206 -0.44 -3.93 -10.29
N LEU A 207 -0.29 -4.14 -8.97
CA LEU A 207 -0.85 -3.25 -7.96
C LEU A 207 -0.29 -1.83 -8.06
N ILE A 208 1.03 -1.66 -8.24
CA ILE A 208 1.64 -0.33 -8.41
C ILE A 208 1.06 0.36 -9.64
N ILE A 209 1.01 -0.31 -10.79
CA ILE A 209 0.51 0.26 -12.05
C ILE A 209 -0.96 0.67 -11.91
N VAL A 210 -1.81 -0.23 -11.38
CA VAL A 210 -3.24 0.04 -11.22
C VAL A 210 -3.47 1.17 -10.21
N SER A 211 -2.69 1.25 -9.12
CA SER A 211 -2.80 2.34 -8.15
C SER A 211 -2.38 3.69 -8.72
N ILE A 212 -1.28 3.77 -9.47
CA ILE A 212 -0.85 5.03 -10.12
C ILE A 212 -1.92 5.45 -11.12
N ALA A 213 -2.30 4.55 -12.03
CA ALA A 213 -3.29 4.84 -13.05
C ALA A 213 -4.65 5.21 -12.45
N GLY A 214 -5.06 4.56 -11.36
CA GLY A 214 -6.29 4.87 -10.63
C GLY A 214 -6.28 6.27 -10.03
N VAL A 215 -5.19 6.68 -9.38
CA VAL A 215 -5.06 8.04 -8.81
C VAL A 215 -5.11 9.11 -9.89
N GLU A 216 -4.31 8.97 -10.96
CA GLU A 216 -4.26 9.96 -12.04
C GLU A 216 -5.58 10.04 -12.81
N TYR A 217 -6.23 8.89 -13.02
CA TYR A 217 -7.56 8.83 -13.64
C TYR A 217 -8.62 9.52 -12.77
N LEU A 218 -8.60 9.31 -11.46
CA LEU A 218 -9.54 9.96 -10.55
C LEU A 218 -9.38 11.47 -10.52
N ILE A 219 -8.15 11.98 -10.51
CA ILE A 219 -7.87 13.42 -10.51
C ILE A 219 -8.36 14.06 -11.82
N THR A 220 -8.03 13.45 -12.96
CA THR A 220 -8.39 13.99 -14.27
C THR A 220 -9.89 13.91 -14.55
N THR A 221 -10.54 12.80 -14.19
CA THR A 221 -11.96 12.59 -14.49
C THR A 221 -12.89 13.34 -13.55
N ASN A 222 -12.47 13.57 -12.30
CA ASN A 222 -13.24 14.37 -11.34
C ASN A 222 -12.85 15.86 -11.35
N GLU A 223 -12.04 16.31 -12.32
CA GLU A 223 -11.63 17.72 -12.49
C GLU A 223 -11.09 18.36 -11.20
N ILE A 224 -10.30 17.62 -10.42
CA ILE A 224 -9.83 18.08 -9.11
C ILE A 224 -8.84 19.22 -9.28
N GLN A 225 -9.16 20.39 -8.71
CA GLN A 225 -8.35 21.59 -8.81
C GLN A 225 -7.32 21.68 -7.68
N ASN A 226 -6.31 22.55 -7.85
CA ASN A 226 -5.31 22.92 -6.82
C ASN A 226 -4.37 21.80 -6.32
N VAL A 227 -4.26 20.68 -7.05
CA VAL A 227 -3.40 19.54 -6.67
C VAL A 227 -2.22 19.29 -7.61
N GLY A 228 -2.13 20.06 -8.70
CA GLY A 228 -1.05 20.00 -9.71
C GLY A 228 -0.04 21.16 -9.64
N ASP A 229 -0.49 22.35 -9.24
CA ASP A 229 0.25 23.59 -9.52
C ASP A 229 1.05 24.16 -8.33
N THR A 230 0.81 23.66 -7.12
CA THR A 230 1.43 24.19 -5.90
C THR A 230 2.23 23.11 -5.16
N LEU A 231 3.53 23.36 -4.99
CA LEU A 231 4.39 22.59 -4.09
C LEU A 231 4.32 23.20 -2.69
N SER A 232 3.70 22.50 -1.75
CA SER A 232 3.70 22.88 -0.33
C SER A 232 4.87 22.23 0.41
N VAL A 233 5.21 22.77 1.58
CA VAL A 233 6.24 22.20 2.47
C VAL A 233 5.87 20.76 2.89
N GLY A 234 4.59 20.47 3.09
CA GLY A 234 4.10 19.14 3.43
C GLY A 234 4.39 18.09 2.35
N GLN A 235 4.34 18.50 1.08
CA GLN A 235 4.64 17.63 -0.06
C GLN A 235 6.14 17.35 -0.24
N LEU A 236 7.01 18.19 0.31
CA LEU A 236 8.46 18.03 0.17
C LEU A 236 8.97 16.79 0.89
N ILE A 237 8.36 16.41 2.02
CA ILE A 237 8.79 15.26 2.82
C ILE A 237 8.67 13.95 2.02
N PRO A 238 7.50 13.58 1.44
CA PRO A 238 7.41 12.36 0.65
C PRO A 238 8.22 12.44 -0.65
N LEU A 239 8.30 13.62 -1.27
CA LEU A 239 9.06 13.82 -2.50
C LEU A 239 10.56 13.55 -2.29
N LEU A 240 11.14 14.12 -1.22
CA LEU A 240 12.54 13.88 -0.87
C LEU A 240 12.79 12.43 -0.45
N ALA A 241 11.90 11.85 0.36
CA ALA A 241 12.00 10.45 0.79
C ALA A 241 12.01 9.50 -0.41
N GLY A 242 11.06 9.67 -1.34
CA GLY A 242 10.97 8.87 -2.56
C GLY A 242 12.17 9.07 -3.49
N SER A 243 12.58 10.31 -3.72
CA SER A 243 13.71 10.65 -4.60
C SER A 243 15.04 10.12 -4.05
N PHE A 244 15.28 10.27 -2.75
CA PHE A 244 16.47 9.72 -2.11
C PHE A 244 16.46 8.19 -2.17
N SER A 245 15.32 7.55 -1.91
CA SER A 245 15.20 6.10 -1.93
C SER A 245 15.48 5.51 -3.31
N ILE A 246 14.92 6.10 -4.38
CA ILE A 246 15.19 5.61 -5.73
C ILE A 246 16.64 5.88 -6.16
N ALA A 247 17.21 7.03 -5.79
CA ALA A 247 18.59 7.37 -6.12
C ALA A 247 19.60 6.48 -5.39
N SER A 248 19.38 6.19 -4.11
CA SER A 248 20.23 5.27 -3.34
C SER A 248 20.19 3.87 -3.93
N THR A 249 18.98 3.40 -4.29
CA THR A 249 18.78 2.09 -4.93
C THR A 249 19.47 2.02 -6.29
N ALA A 250 19.28 3.03 -7.14
CA ALA A 250 19.90 3.07 -8.46
C ALA A 250 21.43 3.07 -8.35
N ARG A 251 22.00 3.88 -7.45
CA ARG A 251 23.44 3.90 -7.19
C ARG A 251 23.95 2.54 -6.74
N GLU A 252 23.30 1.91 -5.77
CA GLU A 252 23.66 0.57 -5.28
C GLU A 252 23.65 -0.48 -6.41
N VAL A 253 22.60 -0.47 -7.23
CA VAL A 253 22.41 -1.42 -8.32
C VAL A 253 23.50 -1.25 -9.39
N VAL A 254 23.80 0.00 -9.78
CA VAL A 254 24.81 0.33 -10.80
C VAL A 254 26.23 0.05 -10.28
N THR A 255 26.57 0.51 -9.08
CA THR A 255 27.94 0.40 -8.55
C THR A 255 28.37 -1.04 -8.24
N LYS A 256 27.42 -1.91 -7.86
CA LYS A 256 27.70 -3.31 -7.50
C LYS A 256 27.46 -4.30 -8.65
N ASP A 257 27.17 -3.80 -9.86
CA ASP A 257 26.80 -4.56 -11.05
C ASP A 257 25.88 -5.76 -10.72
N ILE A 258 24.78 -5.48 -10.01
CA ILE A 258 23.91 -6.55 -9.48
C ILE A 258 23.04 -7.16 -10.60
N PHE A 259 23.07 -6.58 -11.82
CA PHE A 259 22.37 -7.11 -12.99
C PHE A 259 23.00 -8.41 -13.51
N THR A 260 24.33 -8.57 -13.40
CA THR A 260 25.04 -9.75 -13.92
C THR A 260 25.04 -10.96 -12.98
N LYS A 261 24.57 -10.80 -11.73
CA LYS A 261 24.50 -11.92 -10.77
C LYS A 261 23.31 -12.84 -11.06
N ARG A 262 23.60 -14.14 -11.24
CA ARG A 262 22.56 -15.18 -11.38
C ARG A 262 21.68 -15.23 -10.13
N ARG A 263 20.37 -15.35 -10.33
CA ARG A 263 19.34 -15.37 -9.27
C ARG A 263 18.54 -16.65 -9.34
N CYS A 264 18.17 -17.17 -8.18
CA CYS A 264 17.25 -18.29 -8.05
C CYS A 264 15.83 -17.76 -8.08
N TRP A 265 15.15 -17.94 -9.21
CA TRP A 265 13.75 -17.57 -9.38
C TRP A 265 12.86 -18.71 -8.94
N PHE A 266 11.77 -18.38 -8.23
CA PHE A 266 10.80 -19.37 -7.80
C PHE A 266 9.42 -19.04 -8.36
N LEU A 267 8.72 -20.05 -8.86
CA LEU A 267 7.33 -19.99 -9.26
C LEU A 267 6.55 -21.04 -8.47
N LEU A 268 5.62 -20.62 -7.60
CA LEU A 268 4.80 -21.52 -6.77
C LEU A 268 5.63 -22.55 -5.98
N GLY A 269 6.80 -22.14 -5.48
CA GLY A 269 7.70 -23.01 -4.71
C GLY A 269 8.65 -23.87 -5.54
N HIS A 270 8.51 -23.92 -6.87
CA HIS A 270 9.47 -24.58 -7.77
C HIS A 270 10.58 -23.63 -8.21
N HIS A 271 11.83 -24.12 -8.25
CA HIS A 271 12.98 -23.39 -8.75
C HIS A 271 12.98 -23.41 -10.29
N LEU A 272 13.23 -22.26 -10.92
CA LEU A 272 13.39 -22.09 -12.37
C LEU A 272 14.86 -22.08 -12.80
#